data_AF-Q4K091-F1
#
_entry.id   AF-Q4K091-F1
#
_cell.length_a   1.000
_cell.length_b   1.000
_cell.length_c   1.000
_cell.angle_alpha   90.00
_cell.angle_beta   90.00
_cell.angle_gamma   90.00
#
_symmetry.space_group_name_H-M   'P 1'
#
loop_
_entity.id
_entity.type
_entity.pdbx_description
1 polymer ?
#
loop_
_entity_poly.entity_id
_entity_poly.type
_entity_poly.pdbx_seq_one_letter_code
_entity_poly.pdbx_strand_id
1 'polypeptide(L)'
;MIKRFLIMPKNKVYNTGETDIELKNKYNYEGSELRKVQVRMIDMLSFLNDICKENNITYFIAFGTLLGAIRHGGFIPWDDDLYIYIYINDKGLKKLRKIINNGNYPYVIQDYSSDKGFVRYYSVLRDTNSEYIKNEYQHNQRKYRGVQIDLFPYGYGVMKWGERLIGKIYGFNEKIFLGKIKCWQH
;
A
#
# COMPACT_ATOMS: atom_id res chain seq x y z
N MET A 1 -19.70 -8.71 14.71
CA MET A 1 -18.98 -8.42 15.98
C MET A 1 -17.54 -8.91 15.81
N ILE A 2 -16.67 -8.08 15.24
CA ILE A 2 -15.26 -8.45 14.98
C ILE A 2 -14.55 -8.41 16.33
N LYS A 3 -14.09 -9.57 16.82
CA LYS A 3 -13.15 -9.62 17.94
C LYS A 3 -11.91 -8.83 17.52
N ARG A 4 -11.77 -7.61 18.04
CA ARG A 4 -10.54 -6.83 18.02
C ARG A 4 -9.45 -7.77 18.54
N PHE A 5 -8.62 -8.32 17.64
CA PHE A 5 -7.34 -8.88 18.02
C PHE A 5 -6.45 -7.71 18.44
N LEU A 6 -6.74 -7.14 19.62
CA LEU A 6 -5.77 -6.42 20.42
C LEU A 6 -4.79 -7.49 20.90
N ILE A 7 -3.86 -7.87 20.03
CA ILE A 7 -2.64 -8.52 20.47
C ILE A 7 -1.98 -7.47 21.35
N MET A 8 -2.12 -7.61 22.67
CA MET A 8 -1.34 -6.79 23.59
C MET A 8 0.13 -6.96 23.19
N PRO A 9 0.89 -5.86 22.98
CA PRO A 9 2.29 -5.99 22.64
C PRO A 9 2.92 -6.86 23.73
N LYS A 10 3.43 -8.02 23.32
CA LYS A 10 4.27 -8.81 24.21
C LYS A 10 5.41 -7.87 24.60
N ASN A 11 5.84 -7.89 25.85
CA ASN A 11 7.00 -7.12 26.28
C ASN A 11 8.28 -7.75 25.69
N LYS A 12 8.38 -7.71 24.36
CA LYS A 12 9.41 -8.34 23.55
C LYS A 12 10.57 -7.36 23.46
N VAL A 13 11.74 -7.84 23.80
CA VAL A 13 13.01 -7.13 23.65
C VAL A 13 13.66 -7.58 22.35
N TYR A 14 14.10 -6.64 21.52
CA TYR A 14 14.80 -6.90 20.28
C TYR A 14 16.31 -6.99 20.49
N ASN A 15 17.04 -7.52 19.51
CA ASN A 15 18.51 -7.60 19.56
C ASN A 15 19.19 -6.21 19.64
N THR A 16 18.45 -5.12 19.38
CA THR A 16 18.90 -3.74 19.55
C THR A 16 18.77 -3.24 21.00
N GLY A 17 18.18 -4.03 21.90
CA GLY A 17 17.90 -3.66 23.29
C GLY A 17 16.56 -2.94 23.48
N GLU A 18 15.94 -2.46 22.40
CA GLU A 18 14.64 -1.78 22.46
C GLU A 18 13.48 -2.76 22.67
N THR A 19 12.43 -2.31 23.34
CA THR A 19 11.18 -3.03 23.56
C THR A 19 10.10 -2.66 22.56
N ASP A 20 9.11 -3.53 22.33
CA ASP A 20 7.90 -3.19 21.55
C ASP A 20 7.19 -1.94 22.08
N ILE A 21 7.20 -1.73 23.41
CA ILE A 21 6.56 -0.58 24.05
C ILE A 21 7.32 0.71 23.73
N GLU A 22 8.65 0.70 23.85
CA GLU A 22 9.48 1.87 23.53
C GLU A 22 9.35 2.24 22.06
N LEU A 23 9.43 1.27 21.16
CA LEU A 23 9.27 1.51 19.72
C LEU A 23 7.87 2.05 19.41
N LYS A 24 6.83 1.48 20.03
CA LYS A 24 5.46 1.96 19.84
C LYS A 24 5.31 3.41 20.31
N ASN A 25 5.77 3.72 21.51
CA ASN A 25 5.69 5.07 22.07
C ASN A 25 6.48 6.09 21.23
N LYS A 26 7.61 5.67 20.65
CA LYS A 26 8.47 6.51 19.82
C LYS A 26 7.88 6.83 18.45
N TYR A 27 7.25 5.85 17.79
CA TYR A 27 6.87 5.99 16.38
C TYR A 27 5.36 6.04 16.13
N ASN A 28 4.57 5.18 16.78
CA ASN A 28 3.13 5.03 16.51
C ASN A 28 2.29 4.90 17.78
N TYR A 29 2.49 5.82 18.73
CA TYR A 29 1.67 5.90 19.94
C TYR A 29 0.18 6.08 19.60
N GLU A 30 -0.70 5.64 20.49
CA GLU A 30 -2.15 5.71 20.24
C GLU A 30 -2.60 7.16 20.05
N GLY A 31 -3.28 7.42 18.93
CA GLY A 31 -3.71 8.76 18.53
C GLY A 31 -2.73 9.52 17.62
N SER A 32 -1.51 9.02 17.40
CA SER A 32 -0.61 9.61 16.40
C SER A 32 -1.16 9.48 14.99
N GLU A 33 -0.79 10.40 14.08
CA GLU A 33 -1.23 10.34 12.68
C GLU A 33 -0.79 9.04 11.99
N LEU A 34 0.46 8.61 12.23
CA LEU A 34 0.95 7.33 11.73
C LEU A 34 0.09 6.17 12.22
N ARG A 35 -0.28 6.17 13.51
CA ARG A 35 -1.10 5.11 14.08
C ARG A 35 -2.50 5.08 13.47
N LYS A 36 -3.11 6.25 13.23
CA LYS A 36 -4.42 6.36 12.55
C LYS A 36 -4.35 5.78 11.14
N VAL A 37 -3.30 6.09 10.38
CA VAL A 37 -3.10 5.57 9.02
C VAL A 37 -2.90 4.06 9.04
N GLN A 38 -2.05 3.53 9.93
CA GLN A 38 -1.84 2.08 10.08
C GLN A 38 -3.15 1.34 10.38
N VAL A 39 -3.97 1.86 11.31
CA VAL A 39 -5.28 1.28 11.62
C VAL A 39 -6.20 1.33 10.40
N ARG A 40 -6.23 2.45 9.68
CA ARG A 40 -7.02 2.58 8.44
C ARG A 40 -6.58 1.59 7.37
N MET A 41 -5.28 1.34 7.21
CA MET A 41 -4.76 0.34 6.28
C MET A 41 -5.16 -1.09 6.68
N ILE A 42 -5.24 -1.41 7.98
CA ILE A 42 -5.77 -2.71 8.43
C ILE A 42 -7.25 -2.85 8.07
N ASP A 43 -8.06 -1.80 8.25
CA ASP A 43 -9.48 -1.83 7.85
C ASP A 43 -9.63 -2.04 6.34
N MET A 44 -8.80 -1.33 5.53
CA MET A 44 -8.73 -1.51 4.08
C MET A 44 -8.33 -2.94 3.69
N LEU A 45 -7.34 -3.52 4.39
CA LEU A 45 -6.90 -4.90 4.14
C LEU A 45 -8.00 -5.90 4.51
N SER A 46 -8.78 -5.65 5.57
CA SER A 46 -9.93 -6.48 5.94
C SER A 46 -11.00 -6.44 4.86
N PHE A 47 -11.35 -5.25 4.36
CA PHE A 47 -12.26 -5.11 3.22
C PHE A 47 -11.76 -5.88 1.99
N LEU A 48 -10.49 -5.70 1.64
CA LEU A 48 -9.90 -6.36 0.48
C LEU A 48 -9.87 -7.89 0.64
N ASN A 49 -9.58 -8.38 1.85
CA ASN A 49 -9.63 -9.80 2.18
C ASN A 49 -11.01 -10.40 1.89
N ASP A 50 -12.08 -9.71 2.30
CA ASP A 50 -13.45 -10.20 2.13
C ASP A 50 -13.84 -10.24 0.65
N ILE A 51 -13.56 -9.16 -0.09
CA ILE A 51 -13.74 -9.11 -1.55
C ILE A 51 -12.95 -10.23 -2.24
N CYS A 52 -11.69 -10.44 -1.86
CA CYS A 52 -10.85 -11.48 -2.44
C CYS A 52 -11.40 -12.89 -2.16
N LYS A 53 -11.84 -13.17 -0.92
CA LYS A 53 -12.42 -14.46 -0.54
C LYS A 53 -13.71 -14.75 -1.30
N GLU A 54 -14.64 -13.80 -1.35
CA GLU A 54 -15.91 -13.95 -2.06
C GLU A 54 -15.72 -14.20 -3.57
N ASN A 55 -14.60 -13.75 -4.12
CA ASN A 55 -14.33 -13.80 -5.54
C ASN A 55 -13.24 -14.80 -5.93
N ASN A 56 -12.78 -15.65 -5.01
CA ASN A 56 -11.70 -16.62 -5.21
C ASN A 56 -10.43 -15.97 -5.79
N ILE A 57 -10.04 -14.80 -5.26
CA ILE A 57 -8.83 -14.08 -5.67
C ILE A 57 -7.74 -14.36 -4.64
N THR A 58 -6.67 -15.00 -5.08
CA THR A 58 -5.54 -15.31 -4.20
C THR A 58 -4.62 -14.09 -4.06
N TYR A 59 -4.32 -13.73 -2.82
CA TYR A 59 -3.34 -12.68 -2.49
C TYR A 59 -2.49 -13.07 -1.27
N PHE A 60 -1.34 -12.40 -1.12
CA PHE A 60 -0.44 -12.58 0.01
C PHE A 60 0.09 -11.22 0.48
N ILE A 61 0.24 -11.02 1.79
CA ILE A 61 1.00 -9.86 2.29
C ILE A 61 2.49 -10.02 1.96
N ALA A 62 3.21 -8.92 1.76
CA ALA A 62 4.57 -8.94 1.24
C ALA A 62 5.51 -7.95 1.96
N PHE A 63 6.81 -8.08 1.70
CA PHE A 63 7.85 -7.13 2.13
C PHE A 63 7.78 -6.76 3.63
N GLY A 64 7.83 -5.45 3.93
CA GLY A 64 7.76 -4.91 5.30
C GLY A 64 6.50 -5.33 6.04
N THR A 65 5.37 -5.45 5.33
CA THR A 65 4.09 -5.90 5.91
C THR A 65 4.16 -7.34 6.43
N LEU A 66 4.75 -8.27 5.67
CA LEU A 66 4.94 -9.65 6.13
C LEU A 66 5.93 -9.72 7.31
N LEU A 67 7.03 -8.98 7.22
CA LEU A 67 8.02 -8.93 8.30
C LEU A 67 7.41 -8.36 9.58
N GLY A 68 6.64 -7.28 9.49
CA GLY A 68 5.91 -6.70 10.62
C GLY A 68 4.96 -7.69 11.25
N ALA A 69 4.13 -8.35 10.44
CA ALA A 69 3.15 -9.32 10.92
C ALA A 69 3.80 -10.43 11.77
N ILE A 70 4.95 -10.94 11.33
CA ILE A 70 5.69 -11.98 12.05
C ILE A 70 6.46 -11.40 13.25
N ARG A 71 7.13 -10.25 13.08
CA ARG A 71 8.08 -9.71 14.06
C ARG A 71 7.40 -8.96 15.19
N HIS A 72 6.42 -8.12 14.88
CA HIS A 72 5.69 -7.24 15.81
C HIS A 72 4.23 -7.66 16.04
N GLY A 73 3.72 -8.65 15.30
CA GLY A 73 2.29 -9.00 15.37
C GLY A 73 1.38 -7.95 14.72
N GLY A 74 1.93 -7.14 13.81
CA GLY A 74 1.23 -6.01 13.19
C GLY A 74 2.18 -5.18 12.33
N PHE A 75 1.94 -3.88 12.21
CA PHE A 75 2.88 -2.99 11.54
C PHE A 75 4.23 -2.94 12.27
N ILE A 76 5.31 -2.74 11.50
CA ILE A 76 6.55 -2.24 12.08
C ILE A 76 6.27 -0.81 12.58
N PRO A 77 6.68 -0.41 13.80
CA PRO A 77 6.19 0.82 14.42
C PRO A 77 6.37 2.11 13.60
N TRP A 78 7.44 2.21 12.82
CA TRP A 78 7.78 3.37 11.99
C TRP A 78 7.30 3.26 10.53
N ASP A 79 6.61 2.19 10.17
CA ASP A 79 6.23 1.87 8.80
C ASP A 79 4.89 2.52 8.43
N ASP A 80 4.82 3.15 7.27
CA ASP A 80 3.65 3.91 6.80
C ASP A 80 3.00 3.32 5.54
N ASP A 81 3.44 2.13 5.12
CA ASP A 81 2.99 1.46 3.90
C ASP A 81 2.49 0.02 4.13
N LEU A 82 1.62 -0.45 3.23
CA LEU A 82 1.11 -1.81 3.25
C LEU A 82 1.19 -2.41 1.86
N TYR A 83 1.89 -3.54 1.75
CA TYR A 83 2.14 -4.22 0.49
C TYR A 83 1.49 -5.59 0.43
N ILE A 84 0.84 -5.87 -0.69
CA ILE A 84 0.38 -7.22 -1.01
C ILE A 84 0.75 -7.61 -2.45
N TYR A 85 0.87 -8.91 -2.66
CA TYR A 85 0.89 -9.54 -3.97
C TYR A 85 -0.48 -10.08 -4.34
N ILE A 86 -0.94 -9.79 -5.56
CA ILE A 86 -2.11 -10.40 -6.19
C ILE A 86 -1.64 -11.41 -7.23
N TYR A 87 -2.14 -12.65 -7.18
CA TYR A 87 -1.76 -13.67 -8.15
C TYR A 87 -2.30 -13.37 -9.57
N ILE A 88 -1.40 -13.25 -10.56
CA ILE A 88 -1.72 -12.77 -11.93
C ILE A 88 -2.36 -13.86 -12.78
N ASN A 89 -2.01 -15.13 -12.57
CA ASN A 89 -2.54 -16.24 -13.35
C ASN A 89 -4.08 -16.31 -13.31
N ASP A 90 -4.71 -15.60 -12.37
CA ASP A 90 -6.15 -15.61 -12.14
C ASP A 90 -6.93 -14.39 -12.66
N LYS A 91 -6.32 -13.51 -13.48
CA LYS A 91 -6.92 -12.20 -13.87
C LYS A 91 -7.32 -11.35 -12.64
N GLY A 92 -6.79 -11.67 -11.44
CA GLY A 92 -7.29 -11.19 -10.15
C GLY A 92 -7.33 -9.67 -10.05
N LEU A 93 -6.26 -9.00 -10.49
CA LEU A 93 -6.21 -7.54 -10.46
C LEU A 93 -7.25 -6.87 -11.38
N LYS A 94 -7.48 -7.42 -12.58
CA LYS A 94 -8.55 -6.95 -13.48
C LYS A 94 -9.93 -7.16 -12.87
N LYS A 95 -10.14 -8.30 -12.19
CA LYS A 95 -11.38 -8.63 -11.50
C LYS A 95 -11.63 -7.69 -10.31
N LEU A 96 -10.63 -7.48 -9.45
CA LEU A 96 -10.68 -6.50 -8.36
C LEU A 96 -11.06 -5.12 -8.85
N ARG A 97 -10.38 -4.63 -9.90
CA ARG A 97 -10.70 -3.33 -10.50
C ARG A 97 -12.15 -3.25 -10.96
N LYS A 98 -12.65 -4.28 -11.63
CA LYS A 98 -14.06 -4.33 -12.08
C LYS A 98 -15.03 -4.31 -10.90
N ILE A 99 -14.76 -5.06 -9.83
CA ILE A 99 -15.65 -5.16 -8.66
C ILE A 99 -15.64 -3.86 -7.87
N ILE A 100 -14.45 -3.35 -7.54
CA ILE A 100 -14.28 -2.21 -6.64
C ILE A 100 -14.65 -0.92 -7.34
N ASN A 101 -14.18 -0.67 -8.57
CA ASN A 101 -14.41 0.61 -9.25
C ASN A 101 -15.84 0.75 -9.79
N ASN A 102 -16.58 -0.35 -9.93
CA ASN A 102 -18.01 -0.31 -10.28
C ASN A 102 -18.93 -0.51 -9.05
N GLY A 103 -18.35 -0.77 -7.88
CA GLY A 103 -19.09 -0.94 -6.63
C GLY A 103 -19.31 0.39 -5.91
N ASN A 104 -20.19 0.39 -4.91
CA ASN A 104 -20.40 1.53 -4.03
C ASN A 104 -19.56 1.38 -2.76
N TYR A 105 -18.24 1.55 -2.91
CA TYR A 105 -17.28 1.44 -1.82
C TYR A 105 -16.50 2.76 -1.67
N PRO A 106 -16.01 3.10 -0.47
CA PRO A 106 -15.12 4.24 -0.27
C PRO A 106 -13.68 3.95 -0.75
N TYR A 107 -13.54 3.12 -1.78
CA TYR A 107 -12.27 2.63 -2.28
C TYR A 107 -12.25 2.58 -3.80
N VAL A 108 -11.07 2.79 -4.38
CA VAL A 108 -10.83 2.64 -5.82
C VAL A 108 -9.53 1.87 -6.06
N ILE A 109 -9.54 0.95 -7.02
CA ILE A 109 -8.31 0.43 -7.60
C ILE A 109 -7.77 1.50 -8.54
N GLN A 110 -6.68 2.13 -8.10
CA GLN A 110 -5.98 3.17 -8.83
C GLN A 110 -4.81 2.58 -9.60
N ASP A 111 -4.85 2.77 -10.90
CA ASP A 111 -3.82 2.50 -11.89
C ASP A 111 -3.92 3.55 -13.02
N TYR A 112 -3.03 3.49 -14.02
CA TYR A 112 -3.03 4.40 -15.17
C TYR A 112 -4.35 4.41 -15.99
N SER A 113 -5.16 3.35 -15.90
CA SER A 113 -6.45 3.29 -16.59
C SER A 113 -7.52 4.09 -15.85
N SER A 114 -7.49 4.10 -14.52
CA SER A 114 -8.43 4.83 -13.66
C SER A 114 -8.00 6.27 -13.33
N ASP A 115 -6.70 6.56 -13.42
CA ASP A 115 -6.10 7.85 -13.09
C ASP A 115 -4.85 8.08 -13.96
N LYS A 116 -4.94 9.02 -14.90
CA LYS A 116 -3.84 9.33 -15.83
C LYS A 116 -2.62 9.94 -15.15
N GLY A 117 -2.78 10.52 -13.96
CA GLY A 117 -1.66 11.00 -13.13
C GLY A 117 -0.96 9.89 -12.36
N PHE A 118 -1.51 8.67 -12.34
CA PHE A 118 -0.92 7.53 -11.64
C PHE A 118 -0.13 6.64 -12.60
N VAL A 119 1.16 6.95 -12.76
CA VAL A 119 2.06 6.31 -13.74
C VAL A 119 2.92 5.19 -13.16
N ARG A 120 2.54 4.57 -12.03
CA ARG A 120 3.29 3.43 -11.46
C ARG A 120 2.99 2.11 -12.19
N TYR A 121 3.93 1.16 -12.14
CA TYR A 121 3.77 -0.15 -12.80
C TYR A 121 2.82 -1.10 -12.09
N TYR A 122 2.54 -0.84 -10.82
CA TYR A 122 1.64 -1.58 -9.98
C TYR A 122 0.36 -0.77 -9.75
N SER A 123 -0.67 -1.41 -9.22
CA SER A 123 -1.93 -0.75 -8.85
C SER A 123 -1.98 -0.54 -7.35
N VAL A 124 -2.87 0.32 -6.88
CA VAL A 124 -3.11 0.49 -5.44
C VAL A 124 -4.59 0.41 -5.14
N LEU A 125 -4.96 -0.12 -3.98
CA LEU A 125 -6.27 0.12 -3.40
C LEU A 125 -6.18 1.45 -2.65
N ARG A 126 -6.95 2.43 -3.09
CA ARG A 126 -6.93 3.79 -2.56
C ARG A 126 -8.21 4.09 -1.81
N ASP A 127 -8.10 4.62 -0.60
CA ASP A 127 -9.20 5.18 0.16
C ASP A 127 -9.61 6.54 -0.39
N THR A 128 -10.89 6.70 -0.73
CA THR A 128 -11.42 7.95 -1.29
C THR A 128 -11.89 8.93 -0.22
N ASN A 129 -11.95 8.50 1.05
CA ASN A 129 -12.40 9.32 2.17
C ASN A 129 -11.23 9.87 3.01
N SER A 130 -10.00 9.70 2.56
CA SER A 130 -8.81 10.25 3.19
C SER A 130 -7.95 11.00 2.18
N GLU A 131 -7.00 11.79 2.68
CA GLU A 131 -6.04 12.51 1.85
C GLU A 131 -4.64 12.43 2.46
N TYR A 132 -3.68 12.07 1.62
CA TYR A 132 -2.26 12.16 1.90
C TYR A 132 -1.74 13.45 1.26
N ILE A 133 -1.12 14.31 2.06
CA ILE A 133 -0.66 15.63 1.62
C ILE A 133 0.84 15.55 1.33
N LYS A 134 1.22 15.73 0.07
CA LYS A 134 2.60 15.87 -0.38
C LYS A 134 2.70 16.99 -1.39
N ASN A 135 3.65 17.90 -1.18
CA ASN A 135 3.97 18.94 -2.15
C ASN A 135 4.96 18.41 -3.20
N GLU A 136 4.50 17.45 -4.00
CA GLU A 136 5.28 16.83 -5.07
C GLU A 136 4.50 16.93 -6.37
N TYR A 137 5.16 17.35 -7.46
CA TYR A 137 4.52 17.54 -8.77
C TYR A 137 3.70 16.31 -9.20
N GLN A 138 4.30 15.12 -9.07
CA GLN A 138 3.68 13.86 -9.46
C GLN A 138 2.46 13.51 -8.59
N HIS A 139 2.55 13.77 -7.29
CA HIS A 139 1.42 13.57 -6.37
C HIS A 139 0.25 14.49 -6.71
N ASN A 140 0.55 15.73 -7.12
CA ASN A 140 -0.44 16.71 -7.52
C ASN A 140 -1.14 16.39 -8.84
N GLN A 141 -0.56 15.53 -9.69
CA GLN A 141 -1.23 15.06 -10.91
C GLN A 141 -2.27 13.97 -10.66
N ARG A 142 -2.27 13.32 -9.49
CA ARG A 142 -3.15 12.18 -9.19
C ARG A 142 -4.56 12.65 -8.90
N LYS A 143 -5.54 11.99 -9.51
CA LYS A 143 -6.96 12.15 -9.19
C LYS A 143 -7.29 11.70 -7.76
N TYR A 144 -6.71 10.59 -7.31
CA TYR A 144 -6.95 10.06 -5.96
C TYR A 144 -5.68 10.07 -5.12
N ARG A 145 -5.76 10.60 -3.91
CA ARG A 145 -4.59 10.91 -3.06
C ARG A 145 -4.72 10.43 -1.61
N GLY A 146 -5.73 9.65 -1.25
CA GLY A 146 -5.88 9.09 0.10
C GLY A 146 -4.90 7.98 0.48
N VAL A 147 -5.16 7.34 1.61
CA VAL A 147 -4.39 6.19 2.12
C VAL A 147 -4.40 5.05 1.08
N GLN A 148 -3.28 4.34 0.94
CA GLN A 148 -3.10 3.27 -0.06
C GLN A 148 -2.66 1.93 0.53
N ILE A 149 -3.09 0.85 -0.14
CA ILE A 149 -2.44 -0.46 -0.11
C ILE A 149 -1.85 -0.72 -1.50
N ASP A 150 -0.58 -1.08 -1.56
CA ASP A 150 0.13 -1.36 -2.80
C ASP A 150 -0.14 -2.79 -3.27
N LEU A 151 -0.64 -2.93 -4.51
CA LEU A 151 -1.07 -4.18 -5.13
C LEU A 151 -0.07 -4.58 -6.21
N PHE A 152 0.90 -5.40 -5.84
CA PHE A 152 1.87 -5.92 -6.79
C PHE A 152 1.34 -7.16 -7.52
N PRO A 153 1.51 -7.24 -8.85
CA PRO A 153 1.19 -8.44 -9.58
C PRO A 153 2.25 -9.53 -9.31
N TYR A 154 1.85 -10.74 -8.93
CA TYR A 154 2.72 -11.93 -8.73
C TYR A 154 2.35 -13.10 -9.65
N GLY A 155 3.28 -13.63 -10.44
CA GLY A 155 3.03 -14.78 -11.32
C GLY A 155 4.20 -15.19 -12.21
N TYR A 156 4.18 -16.44 -12.71
CA TYR A 156 5.18 -16.96 -13.65
C TYR A 156 5.05 -16.24 -14.99
N GLY A 157 6.02 -15.40 -15.33
CA GLY A 157 6.01 -14.59 -16.57
C GLY A 157 6.40 -13.13 -16.36
N VAL A 158 6.36 -12.63 -15.12
CA VAL A 158 7.07 -11.39 -14.76
C VAL A 158 8.55 -11.76 -14.66
N MET A 159 9.26 -11.69 -15.78
CA MET A 159 10.69 -11.99 -15.80
C MET A 159 11.39 -11.15 -14.74
N LYS A 160 12.13 -11.77 -13.81
CA LYS A 160 12.89 -11.07 -12.75
C LYS A 160 13.85 -10.00 -13.31
N TRP A 161 14.31 -10.14 -14.55
CA TRP A 161 15.06 -9.11 -15.26
C TRP A 161 14.17 -7.98 -15.78
N GLY A 162 12.94 -8.31 -16.19
CA GLY A 162 11.89 -7.39 -16.57
C GLY A 162 11.52 -6.49 -15.40
N GLU A 163 11.35 -7.01 -14.18
CA GLU A 163 11.12 -6.17 -12.98
C GLU A 163 12.28 -5.21 -12.69
N ARG A 164 13.54 -5.67 -12.85
CA ARG A 164 14.72 -4.81 -12.70
C ARG A 164 14.82 -3.75 -13.80
N LEU A 165 14.48 -4.12 -15.04
CA LEU A 165 14.50 -3.20 -16.18
C LEU A 165 13.36 -2.18 -16.08
N ILE A 166 12.16 -2.64 -15.75
CA ILE A 166 11.00 -1.83 -15.34
C ILE A 166 11.47 -0.88 -14.26
N GLY A 167 11.92 -1.33 -13.08
CA GLY A 167 12.36 -0.44 -12.00
C GLY A 167 13.39 0.63 -12.43
N LYS A 168 14.37 0.26 -13.26
CA LYS A 168 15.36 1.20 -13.83
C LYS A 168 14.73 2.20 -14.81
N ILE A 169 13.85 1.73 -15.70
CA ILE A 169 13.11 2.56 -16.65
C ILE A 169 12.10 3.45 -15.91
N TYR A 170 11.49 3.01 -14.81
CA TYR A 170 10.57 3.83 -14.00
C TYR A 170 11.30 5.00 -13.36
N GLY A 171 12.44 4.77 -12.70
CA GLY A 171 13.24 5.88 -12.15
C GLY A 171 13.67 6.91 -13.21
N PHE A 172 13.75 6.49 -14.48
CA PHE A 172 14.06 7.36 -15.61
C PHE A 172 12.81 8.03 -16.23
N ASN A 173 11.71 7.30 -16.40
CA ASN A 173 10.46 7.77 -17.01
C ASN A 173 9.63 8.65 -16.07
N GLU A 174 9.63 8.42 -14.75
CA GLU A 174 9.00 9.32 -13.78
C GLU A 174 9.64 10.72 -13.84
N LYS A 175 10.93 10.80 -14.14
CA LYS A 175 11.66 12.06 -14.36
C LYS A 175 11.40 12.68 -15.74
N ILE A 176 11.07 11.90 -16.76
CA ILE A 176 10.92 12.42 -18.14
C ILE A 176 9.47 12.73 -18.49
N PHE A 177 8.51 11.86 -18.16
CA PHE A 177 7.09 12.06 -18.44
C PHE A 177 6.46 13.12 -17.53
N LEU A 178 7.02 13.33 -16.34
CA LEU A 178 6.51 14.30 -15.36
C LEU A 178 7.53 15.40 -15.00
N GLY A 179 8.73 15.40 -15.58
CA GLY A 179 9.82 16.34 -15.23
C GLY A 179 10.26 17.33 -16.31
N LYS A 180 9.38 17.68 -17.26
CA LYS A 180 9.53 18.93 -18.04
C LYS A 180 8.29 19.77 -17.75
N ILE A 181 8.36 20.79 -16.89
CA ILE A 181 8.98 22.09 -17.16
C ILE A 181 9.71 22.64 -15.92
N LYS A 182 10.92 23.17 -16.15
CA LYS A 182 11.70 24.02 -15.23
C LYS A 182 10.94 25.31 -14.88
N CYS A 183 10.84 25.64 -13.59
CA CYS A 183 10.88 27.02 -13.10
C CYS A 183 11.87 27.02 -11.93
N TRP A 184 13.15 27.24 -12.21
CA TRP A 184 13.86 28.52 -12.00
C TRP A 184 13.81 28.99 -10.54
N GLN A 185 15.03 29.03 -9.98
CA GLN A 185 15.40 29.64 -8.71
C GLN A 185 14.65 30.95 -8.47
N HIS A 186 14.01 31.07 -7.31
CA HIS A 186 14.28 32.11 -6.29
C HIS A 186 13.61 31.72 -4.98
#